data_AF-A0A2P6PJT4-F1
#
_entry.id   AF-A0A2P6PJT4-F1
#
_cell.length_a   1.000
_cell.length_b   1.000
_cell.length_c   1.000
_cell.angle_alpha   90.00
_cell.angle_beta   90.00
_cell.angle_gamma   90.00
#
_symmetry.space_group_name_H-M   'P 1'
#
loop_
_entity.id
_entity.type
_entity.pdbx_description
1 polymer ?
#
loop_
_entity_poly.entity_id
_entity_poly.type
_entity_poly.pdbx_seq_one_letter_code
_entity_poly.pdbx_strand_id
1 'polypeptide(L)'
;MEHSNGPYVENIASGLGMTGETATKYWCTEKAEYDYNTNKCIGPEEDGCRHYTQVVTRATTQLGCARANCKNGDMFVTCNYDPSTYWDQHP
;
A
#
# COMPACT_ATOMS: atom_id res chain seq x y z
N MET A 1 8.00 9.55 -4.76
CA MET A 1 8.03 8.75 -3.50
C MET A 1 9.00 7.60 -3.74
N GLU A 2 9.68 7.12 -2.70
CA GLU A 2 10.69 6.08 -2.82
C GLU A 2 10.52 5.11 -1.65
N HIS A 3 10.56 3.81 -1.95
CA HIS A 3 10.51 2.78 -0.91
C HIS A 3 11.83 2.71 -0.16
N SER A 4 11.76 2.33 1.11
CA SER A 4 12.94 2.18 1.96
C SER A 4 13.92 1.08 1.51
N ASN A 5 13.49 0.15 0.65
CA ASN A 5 14.21 -1.09 0.31
C ASN A 5 14.61 -1.91 1.54
N GLY A 6 13.86 -1.73 2.65
CA GLY A 6 14.02 -2.49 3.88
C GLY A 6 13.48 -3.92 3.78
N PRO A 7 13.57 -4.69 4.87
CA PRO A 7 13.14 -6.10 4.88
C PRO A 7 11.62 -6.30 4.87
N TYR A 8 10.83 -5.24 5.07
CA TYR A 8 9.37 -5.29 5.14
C TYR A 8 8.75 -4.73 3.87
N VAL A 9 7.56 -5.23 3.48
CA VAL A 9 6.79 -4.57 2.40
C VAL A 9 6.26 -3.25 2.92
N GLU A 10 6.07 -2.31 2.01
CA GLU A 10 5.73 -0.95 2.36
C GLU A 10 4.64 -0.41 1.45
N ASN A 11 3.62 0.21 2.03
CA ASN A 11 2.76 1.15 1.32
C ASN A 11 3.13 2.57 1.73
N ILE A 12 3.26 3.46 0.75
CA ILE A 12 3.58 4.87 0.98
C ILE A 12 2.52 5.77 0.36
N ALA A 13 2.25 6.89 1.00
CA ALA A 13 1.37 7.92 0.49
C ALA A 13 1.85 9.30 0.96
N SER A 14 1.53 10.34 0.20
CA SER A 14 1.84 11.72 0.55
C SER A 14 0.73 12.65 0.11
N GLY A 15 0.40 13.63 0.95
CA GLY A 15 -0.49 14.73 0.57
C GLY A 15 -0.85 15.63 1.74
N LEU A 16 -1.52 16.74 1.42
CA LEU A 16 -1.95 17.72 2.42
C LEU A 16 -2.87 17.10 3.47
N GLY A 17 -2.52 17.24 4.74
CA GLY A 17 -3.31 16.75 5.86
C GLY A 17 -3.50 15.23 5.90
N MET A 18 -2.71 14.47 5.14
CA MET A 18 -2.88 13.03 5.03
C MET A 18 -2.75 12.34 6.39
N THR A 19 -3.77 11.54 6.72
CA THR A 19 -3.81 10.69 7.90
C THR A 19 -3.56 9.23 7.51
N GLY A 20 -3.29 8.37 8.50
CA GLY A 20 -3.23 6.93 8.26
C GLY A 20 -4.54 6.40 7.66
N GLU A 21 -5.69 6.84 8.19
CA GLU A 21 -7.01 6.45 7.67
C GLU A 21 -7.21 6.87 6.21
N THR A 22 -6.88 8.12 5.87
CA THR A 22 -7.00 8.63 4.50
C THR A 22 -6.08 7.88 3.54
N ALA A 23 -4.84 7.60 3.95
CA ALA A 23 -3.89 6.82 3.16
C ALA A 23 -4.40 5.40 2.92
N THR A 24 -4.89 4.71 3.96
CA THR A 24 -5.47 3.36 3.81
C THR A 24 -6.69 3.36 2.91
N LYS A 25 -7.60 4.33 3.04
CA LYS A 25 -8.75 4.48 2.14
C LYS A 25 -8.31 4.69 0.69
N TYR A 26 -7.25 5.47 0.47
CA TYR A 26 -6.69 5.72 -0.86
C TYR A 26 -6.09 4.46 -1.47
N TRP A 27 -5.25 3.72 -0.74
CA TRP A 27 -4.75 2.42 -1.20
C TRP A 27 -5.89 1.44 -1.52
N CYS A 28 -7.00 1.50 -0.78
CA CYS A 28 -8.17 0.67 -1.06
C CYS A 28 -8.94 1.04 -2.34
N THR A 29 -8.76 2.23 -2.93
CA THR A 29 -9.47 2.59 -4.17
C THR A 29 -9.01 1.76 -5.36
N GLU A 30 -7.78 1.25 -5.29
CA GLU A 30 -7.20 0.35 -6.28
C GLU A 30 -7.91 -1.02 -6.37
N LYS A 31 -8.86 -1.31 -5.47
CA LYS A 31 -9.73 -2.50 -5.60
C LYS A 31 -10.41 -2.58 -6.98
N ALA A 32 -10.72 -1.44 -7.59
CA ALA A 32 -11.30 -1.39 -8.93
C ALA A 32 -10.36 -1.93 -10.02
N GLU A 33 -9.06 -1.94 -9.75
CA GLU A 33 -8.00 -2.41 -10.64
C GLU A 33 -7.53 -3.83 -10.28
N TYR A 34 -8.28 -4.57 -9.46
CA TYR A 34 -7.95 -5.96 -9.13
C TYR A 34 -9.09 -6.90 -9.54
N ASP A 35 -8.78 -7.80 -10.48
CA ASP A 35 -9.69 -8.84 -10.91
C ASP A 35 -9.51 -10.11 -10.07
N TYR A 36 -10.50 -10.37 -9.21
CA TYR A 36 -10.53 -11.55 -8.34
C TYR A 36 -10.67 -12.86 -9.11
N ASN A 37 -11.26 -12.85 -10.31
CA ASN A 37 -11.45 -14.08 -11.07
C ASN A 37 -10.13 -14.58 -11.64
N THR A 38 -9.28 -13.65 -12.08
CA THR A 38 -7.98 -13.97 -12.68
C THR A 38 -6.81 -13.80 -11.72
N ASN A 39 -7.06 -13.25 -10.52
CA ASN A 39 -6.07 -12.92 -9.51
C ASN A 39 -4.96 -12.00 -10.05
N LYS A 40 -5.36 -10.96 -10.79
CA LYS A 40 -4.43 -10.04 -11.48
C LYS A 40 -4.85 -8.59 -11.29
N CYS A 41 -3.85 -7.71 -11.23
CA CYS A 41 -4.12 -6.29 -11.45
C CYS A 41 -4.55 -6.07 -12.91
N ILE A 42 -5.63 -5.33 -13.10
CA ILE A 42 -6.22 -4.95 -14.38
C ILE A 42 -6.26 -3.41 -14.43
N GLY A 43 -5.24 -2.80 -15.04
CA GLY A 43 -5.13 -1.35 -15.06
C GLY A 43 -4.08 -0.87 -16.05
N PRO A 44 -4.11 0.42 -16.43
CA PRO A 44 -3.12 1.02 -17.31
C PRO A 44 -1.75 1.19 -16.63
N GLU A 45 -1.71 1.16 -15.29
CA GLU A 45 -0.47 1.27 -14.51
C GLU A 45 0.06 -0.12 -14.15
N GLU A 46 1.37 -0.33 -14.29
CA GLU A 46 2.05 -1.62 -14.03
C GLU A 46 1.89 -2.12 -12.57
N ASP A 47 1.39 -1.23 -11.70
CA ASP A 47 1.33 -1.37 -10.25
C ASP A 47 -0.04 -1.00 -9.67
N GLY A 48 -1.07 -0.80 -10.51
CA GLY A 48 -2.32 -0.13 -10.13
C GLY A 48 -3.17 -0.79 -9.05
N CYS A 49 -2.80 -1.98 -8.58
CA CYS A 49 -3.43 -2.66 -7.45
C CYS A 49 -2.50 -3.16 -6.34
N ARG A 50 -1.23 -2.73 -6.36
CA ARG A 50 -0.21 -3.22 -5.41
C ARG A 50 -0.44 -2.73 -3.99
N HIS A 51 -0.92 -1.50 -3.80
CA HIS A 51 -1.22 -1.03 -2.46
C HIS A 51 -2.44 -1.75 -1.91
N TYR A 52 -3.48 -1.94 -2.73
CA TYR A 52 -4.68 -2.67 -2.33
C TYR A 52 -4.36 -4.10 -1.91
N THR A 53 -3.64 -4.84 -2.75
CA THR A 53 -3.29 -6.24 -2.46
C THR A 53 -2.44 -6.38 -1.20
N GLN A 54 -1.58 -5.40 -0.90
CA GLN A 54 -0.84 -5.36 0.36
C GLN A 54 -1.73 -5.05 1.58
N VAL A 55 -2.80 -4.26 1.42
CA VAL A 55 -3.77 -4.02 2.50
C VAL A 55 -4.58 -5.27 2.84
N VAL A 56 -4.96 -6.06 1.84
CA VAL A 56 -5.92 -7.17 2.02
C VAL A 56 -5.30 -8.57 2.02
N THR A 57 -3.98 -8.70 1.84
CA THR A 57 -3.33 -10.01 1.86
C THR A 57 -3.49 -10.71 3.20
N ARG A 58 -3.83 -12.00 3.16
CA ARG A 58 -3.85 -12.88 4.34
C ARG A 58 -2.46 -13.23 4.88
N ALA A 59 -1.41 -13.03 4.09
CA ALA A 59 -0.06 -13.46 4.43
C ALA A 59 0.56 -12.58 5.53
N THR A 60 0.26 -11.27 5.49
CA THR A 60 0.72 -10.33 6.50
C THR A 60 -0.04 -10.53 7.80
N THR A 61 0.70 -10.64 8.91
CA THR A 61 0.13 -10.79 10.25
C THR A 61 0.59 -9.69 11.21
N GLN A 62 1.59 -8.91 10.81
CA GLN A 62 2.13 -7.79 11.57
C GLN A 62 2.10 -6.52 10.71
N LEU A 63 1.69 -5.41 11.32
CA LEU A 63 1.56 -4.11 10.66
C LEU A 63 2.03 -3.01 11.60
N GLY A 64 2.86 -2.10 11.08
CA GLY A 64 3.24 -0.86 11.75
C GLY A 64 3.16 0.31 10.79
N CYS A 65 2.61 1.45 11.24
CA CYS A 65 2.49 2.65 10.41
C CYS A 65 3.05 3.88 11.12
N ALA A 66 3.54 4.83 10.32
CA ALA A 66 4.03 6.12 10.78
C ALA A 66 3.61 7.23 9.83
N ARG A 67 3.63 8.47 10.33
CA ARG A 67 3.46 9.67 9.51
C ARG A 67 4.42 10.78 9.92
N ALA A 68 4.87 11.57 8.96
CA ALA A 68 5.79 12.68 9.18
C ALA A 68 5.42 13.90 8.34
N ASN A 69 5.67 15.10 8.87
CA ASN A 69 5.51 16.34 8.11
C ASN A 69 6.67 16.49 7.11
N CYS A 70 6.34 16.74 5.85
CA CYS A 70 7.29 17.09 4.80
C CYS A 70 7.56 18.60 4.79
N LYS A 71 8.74 19.01 4.29
CA LYS A 71 9.10 20.44 4.18
C LYS A 71 8.17 21.25 3.26
N ASN A 72 7.51 20.59 2.32
CA ASN A 72 6.56 21.19 1.40
C ASN A 72 5.14 21.34 1.99
N GLY A 73 4.93 20.96 3.25
CA GLY A 73 3.63 21.04 3.93
C GLY A 73 2.75 19.79 3.79
N ASP A 74 3.18 18.78 3.03
CA ASP A 74 2.49 17.49 2.97
C ASP A 74 2.70 16.68 4.24
N MET A 75 1.80 15.72 4.47
CA MET A 75 2.01 14.60 5.36
C MET A 75 2.45 13.38 4.54
N PHE A 76 3.60 12.81 4.86
CA PHE A 76 4.00 11.50 4.37
C PHE A 76 3.48 10.42 5.33
N VAL A 77 2.93 9.35 4.78
CA VAL A 77 2.44 8.18 5.52
C VAL A 77 3.13 6.95 4.97
N THR A 78 3.64 6.11 5.86
CA THR A 78 4.17 4.77 5.53
C THR A 78 3.53 3.72 6.42
N CYS A 79 3.27 2.55 5.86
CA CYS A 79 2.90 1.35 6.59
C CYS A 79 3.80 0.20 6.15
N ASN A 80 4.41 -0.49 7.11
CA ASN A 80 5.23 -1.68 6.88
C ASN A 80 4.50 -2.96 7.31
N TYR A 81 4.62 -3.99 6.48
CA TYR A 81 3.87 -5.24 6.54
C TYR A 81 4.83 -6.43 6.64
N ASP A 82 4.54 -7.38 7.54
CA ASP A 82 5.34 -8.60 7.75
C ASP A 82 4.47 -9.83 8.09
N PRO A 83 4.76 -11.02 7.56
CA PRO A 83 5.68 -11.30 6.46
C PRO A 83 5.17 -10.77 5.11
N SER A 84 6.12 -10.56 4.20
CA SER A 84 5.84 -10.35 2.77
C SER A 84 5.50 -11.67 2.10
N THR A 85 4.52 -11.67 1.21
CA THR A 85 4.55 -12.57 0.06
C THR A 85 4.57 -11.72 -1.21
N TYR A 86 5.74 -11.54 -1.79
CA TYR A 86 5.84 -11.11 -3.18
C TYR A 86 5.21 -12.22 -4.06
N TRP A 87 4.17 -11.83 -4.79
CA TRP A 87 3.53 -12.50 -5.95
C TRP A 87 2.77 -13.83 -5.84
N ASP A 88 2.80 -14.58 -4.74
CA ASP A 88 2.17 -15.93 -4.76
C ASP A 88 1.08 -16.20 -3.72
N GLN A 89 0.61 -15.21 -2.96
CA GLN A 89 -0.48 -15.48 -2.01
C GLN A 89 -1.63 -14.48 -2.08
N HIS A 90 -2.76 -15.09 -2.45
CA HIS A 90 -4.13 -14.61 -2.48
C HIS A 90 -4.51 -13.77 -1.24
N PRO A 91 -5.45 -12.80 -1.38
CA PRO A 91 -6.28 -12.35 -0.27
C PRO A 91 -6.93 -13.51 0.48
#